data_AF-A0A6B3FK30-F1
#
_entry.id   AF-A0A6B3FK30-F1
#
_cell.length_a   1.000
_cell.length_b   1.000
_cell.length_c   1.000
_cell.angle_alpha   90.00
_cell.angle_beta   90.00
_cell.angle_gamma   90.00
#
_symmetry.space_group_name_H-M   'P 1'
#
loop_
_entity.id
_entity.type
_entity.pdbx_description
1 polymer ?
#
loop_
_entity_poly.entity_id
_entity_poly.type
_entity_poly.pdbx_seq_one_letter_code
_entity_poly.pdbx_strand_id
1 'polypeptide(L)' 'DYVGKNLPTSLRETVKVQLAEEDGRDAVLLGVKQAAPADAQ' A
#
# COMPACT_ATOMS: atom_id res chain seq x y z
N ASP A 1 15.40 2.39 -12.33
CA ASP A 1 16.53 1.96 -11.48
C ASP A 1 16.78 2.84 -10.25
N TYR A 2 15.76 3.56 -9.75
CA TYR A 2 15.90 4.36 -8.52
C TYR A 2 14.97 3.82 -7.45
N VAL A 3 15.48 3.69 -6.23
CA VAL A 3 14.73 3.16 -5.08
C VAL A 3 14.78 4.19 -3.96
N GLY A 4 13.62 4.76 -3.59
CA GLY A 4 13.54 5.74 -2.51
C GLY A 4 13.64 5.11 -1.12
N LYS A 5 12.98 3.95 -0.93
CA LYS A 5 13.11 3.13 0.27
C LYS A 5 13.04 1.66 -0.07
N ASN A 6 13.85 0.86 0.63
CA ASN A 6 13.74 -0.58 0.64
C ASN A 6 13.02 -1.00 1.92
N LEU A 7 11.81 -1.56 1.77
CA LEU A 7 10.99 -2.03 2.88
C LEU A 7 10.85 -3.55 2.74
N PRO A 8 11.54 -4.36 3.56
CA PRO A 8 11.37 -5.80 3.53
C PRO A 8 9.98 -6.15 4.04
N THR A 9 9.18 -6.82 3.20
CA THR A 9 7.80 -7.23 3.50
C THR A 9 7.63 -8.73 3.33
N SER A 10 6.77 -9.34 4.13
CA SER A 10 6.32 -10.72 3.99
C SER A 10 5.25 -10.85 2.90
N LEU A 11 5.02 -12.06 2.39
CA LEU A 11 3.98 -12.35 1.38
C LEU A 11 2.54 -12.01 1.81
N ARG A 12 2.30 -11.89 3.12
CA ARG A 12 1.00 -11.52 3.69
C ARG A 12 0.81 -10.02 3.85
N GLU A 13 1.86 -9.24 3.63
CA GLU A 13 1.86 -7.81 3.80
C GLU A 13 1.60 -7.12 2.46
N THR A 14 1.05 -5.91 2.52
CA THR A 14 0.68 -5.11 1.37
C THR A 14 1.14 -3.68 1.61
N VAL A 15 1.85 -3.13 0.64
CA VAL A 15 2.29 -1.74 0.62
C VAL A 15 1.26 -0.92 -0.16
N LYS A 16 0.68 0.09 0.49
CA LYS A 16 -0.15 1.10 -0.16
C LYS A 16 0.60 2.42 -0.20
N VAL A 17 0.77 2.98 -1.38
CA VAL A 17 1.37 4.31 -1.58
C VAL A 17 0.24 5.29 -1.83
N GLN A 18 0.18 6.35 -1.03
CA GLN A 18 -0.69 7.50 -1.22
C GLN A 18 0.19 8.64 -1.73
N LEU A 19 -0.26 9.25 -2.82
CA LEU A 19 0.37 10.43 -3.41
C LEU A 19 -0.59 11.62 -3.22
N ALA A 20 -0.06 12.81 -2.96
CA ALA A 20 -0.89 14.00 -2.78
C ALA A 20 -1.82 14.28 -3.96
N GLU A 21 -1.40 13.95 -5.18
CA GLU A 21 -2.21 14.15 -6.39
C GLU A 21 -3.46 13.25 -6.47
N GLU A 22 -3.43 12.06 -5.85
CA GLU A 22 -4.52 11.09 -5.90
C GLU A 22 -5.33 11.05 -4.59
N ASP A 23 -4.65 11.15 -3.44
CA ASP A 23 -5.22 10.95 -2.10
C ASP A 23 -5.19 12.22 -1.23
N GLY A 24 -4.61 13.33 -1.73
CA GLY A 24 -4.51 14.60 -1.01
C GLY A 24 -3.39 14.65 0.05
N ARG A 25 -2.61 13.57 0.22
CA ARG A 25 -1.42 13.50 1.07
C ARG A 25 -0.40 12.47 0.60
N ASP A 26 0.87 12.69 0.92
CA ASP A 26 1.95 11.73 0.66
C ASP A 26 2.19 10.82 1.86
N ALA A 27 1.97 9.51 1.68
CA ALA A 27 2.26 8.52 2.72
C ALA A 27 2.44 7.11 2.15
N VAL A 28 3.37 6.35 2.74
CA VAL A 28 3.56 4.94 2.44
C VAL A 28 3.06 4.13 3.64
N LEU A 29 2.02 3.32 3.42
CA LEU A 29 1.38 2.48 4.43
C LEU A 29 1.76 1.02 4.19
N LEU A 30 2.09 0.31 5.28
CA LEU A 30 2.30 -1.14 5.28
C LEU A 30 1.22 -1.77 6.17
N GLY A 31 0.48 -2.73 5.63
CA GLY A 31 -0.55 -3.44 6.37
C GLY A 31 -0.61 -4.91 5.97
N VAL A 32 -1.32 -5.72 6.75
CA VAL A 32 -1.63 -7.09 6.34
C VAL A 32 -2.71 -7.07 5.26
N LYS A 33 -2.61 -7.94 4.27
CA LYS A 33 -3.63 -8.11 3.23
C LYS A 33 -4.92 -8.60 3.89
N GLN A 34 -5.80 -7.67 4.24
CA GLN A 34 -7.17 -8.02 4.60
C GLN A 34 -7.84 -8.54 3.33
N ALA A 35 -8.44 -9.73 3.39
CA ALA A 35 -9.29 -10.18 2.30
C ALA A 35 -10.36 -9.10 2.11
N ALA A 36 -10.33 -8.40 0.98
CA ALA A 36 -11.40 -7.47 0.63
C ALA A 36 -12.71 -8.24 0.74
N PRO A 37 -13.77 -7.69 1.38
CA PRO A 37 -15.09 -8.29 1.27
C PRO A 37 -15.41 -8.31 -0.23
N ALA A 38 -15.41 -9.52 -0.79
CA ALA A 38 -15.79 -9.74 -2.17
C ALA A 38 -17.22 -9.24 -2.34
N ASP A 39 -17.42 -8.39 -3.33
CA ASP A 39 -18.66 -8.26 -4.07
C ASP A 39 -19.92 -8.00 -3.23
N ALA A 40 -20.16 -6.72 -2.94
CA ALA A 40 -21.50 -6.22 -2.65
C ALA A 40 -21.83 -5.11 -3.65
N GLN A 41 -21.82 -5.42 -4.95
CA GLN A 41 -22.70 -4.80 -5.95
C GLN A 41 -22.73 -5.57 -7.28
#